data_AF-A0A2R6NRY7-F1
#
_entry.id   AF-A0A2R6NRY7-F1
#
_cell.length_a   1.000
_cell.length_b   1.000
_cell.length_c   1.000
_cell.angle_alpha   90.00
_cell.angle_beta   90.00
_cell.angle_gamma   90.00
#
_symmetry.space_group_name_H-M   'P 1'
#
loop_
_entity.id
_entity.type
_entity.pdbx_description
1 polymer ?
#
loop_
_entity_poly.entity_id
_entity_poly.type
_entity_poly.pdbx_seq_one_letter_code
_entity_poly.pdbx_strand_id
1 'polypeptide(L)'
;MHYFNYKKVAEADHVTTIAPLFQSPLVQQWYFANQNTLKATTFDEFMVALRKHFLKSNWVDSICSKPLLSYQSADKSFDNWVESLETTNALLLNTSAVFSAAHLCKHIESHAVEDLHTFAKTSVVFDTKDFQQFKSLLSDVDSKQRRNCSQPKYEFKTCLSSCTRLSVTSHVPRIAGTPLVSGPSAGTITNSRRVLPKLTNAEQKLLSDNKGCLKCQKVNTGHFAKDCPAGFPNPSTYRNLVTGRNAVAAIIEAPSSSPDDNFVEVDNVAAVHSINALPFCLE
;
A
#
# COMPACT_ATOMS: atom_id res chain seq x y z
N MET A 1 -28.99 -6.83 22.44
CA MET A 1 -30.45 -6.75 22.18
C MET A 1 -31.00 -7.88 21.31
N HIS A 2 -30.47 -8.16 20.11
CA HIS A 2 -31.04 -9.20 19.22
C HIS A 2 -31.22 -10.58 19.89
N TYR A 3 -30.23 -11.05 20.64
CA TYR A 3 -30.33 -12.31 21.40
C TYR A 3 -31.49 -12.31 22.40
N PHE A 4 -31.63 -11.26 23.22
CA PHE A 4 -32.70 -11.15 24.20
C PHE A 4 -34.08 -11.10 23.54
N ASN A 5 -34.21 -10.38 22.43
CA ASN A 5 -35.46 -10.28 21.68
C ASN A 5 -35.86 -11.63 21.09
N TYR A 6 -34.91 -12.34 20.47
CA TYR A 6 -35.14 -13.68 19.93
C TYR A 6 -35.53 -14.69 21.02
N LYS A 7 -34.84 -14.64 22.16
CA LYS A 7 -35.10 -15.52 23.31
C LYS A 7 -36.25 -15.05 24.20
N LYS A 8 -36.84 -13.88 23.92
CA LYS A 8 -37.91 -13.25 24.71
C LYS A 8 -37.55 -13.12 26.20
N VAL A 9 -36.31 -12.74 26.48
CA VAL A 9 -35.80 -12.58 27.86
C VAL A 9 -36.33 -11.26 28.44
N ALA A 10 -36.93 -11.32 29.63
CA ALA A 10 -37.37 -10.13 30.34
C ALA A 10 -36.18 -9.22 30.67
N GLU A 11 -36.37 -7.90 30.67
CA GLU A 11 -35.30 -6.93 30.87
C GLU A 11 -34.57 -7.10 32.21
N ALA A 12 -35.30 -7.45 33.26
CA ALA A 12 -34.75 -7.79 34.58
C ALA A 12 -33.80 -9.00 34.55
N ASP A 13 -33.94 -9.89 33.56
CA ASP A 13 -33.15 -11.11 33.42
C ASP A 13 -32.02 -10.98 32.38
N HIS A 14 -31.82 -9.81 31.77
CA HIS A 14 -30.77 -9.64 30.75
C HIS A 14 -29.39 -9.90 31.33
N VAL A 15 -29.07 -9.32 32.50
CA VAL A 15 -27.76 -9.47 33.15
C VAL A 15 -27.52 -10.91 33.61
N THR A 16 -28.53 -11.56 34.21
CA THR A 16 -28.44 -12.95 34.68
C THR A 16 -28.25 -13.93 33.55
N THR A 17 -28.86 -13.66 32.40
CA THR A 17 -28.79 -14.52 31.22
C THR A 17 -27.42 -14.47 30.54
N ILE A 18 -26.75 -13.31 30.47
CA ILE A 18 -25.48 -13.21 29.74
C ILE A 18 -24.25 -13.57 30.55
N ALA A 19 -24.31 -13.41 31.87
CA ALA A 19 -23.18 -13.66 32.74
C ALA A 19 -22.52 -15.03 32.56
N PRO A 20 -23.27 -16.15 32.47
CA PRO A 20 -22.65 -17.46 32.22
C PRO A 20 -22.14 -17.62 30.78
N LEU A 21 -22.54 -16.74 29.85
CA LEU A 21 -22.15 -16.81 28.43
C LEU A 21 -20.81 -16.14 28.12
N PHE A 22 -20.21 -15.43 29.08
CA PHE A 22 -18.89 -14.83 28.88
C PHE A 22 -17.84 -15.91 28.67
N GLN A 23 -17.04 -15.79 27.62
CA GLN A 23 -15.97 -16.75 27.32
C GLN A 23 -14.73 -16.57 28.22
N SER A 24 -14.54 -15.37 28.78
CA SER A 24 -13.39 -15.07 29.63
C SER A 24 -13.66 -15.50 31.09
N PRO A 25 -12.87 -16.43 31.66
CA PRO A 25 -13.02 -16.85 33.05
C PRO A 25 -12.87 -15.67 34.03
N LEU A 26 -12.02 -14.70 33.70
CA LEU A 26 -11.81 -13.50 34.52
C LEU A 26 -13.08 -12.65 34.61
N VAL A 27 -13.80 -12.49 33.49
CA VAL A 27 -15.06 -11.73 33.46
C VAL A 27 -16.15 -12.47 34.22
N GLN A 28 -16.22 -13.81 34.09
CA GLN A 28 -17.15 -14.63 34.86
C GLN A 28 -16.90 -14.51 36.36
N GLN A 29 -15.63 -14.64 36.80
CA GLN A 29 -15.28 -14.53 38.22
C GLN A 29 -15.63 -13.15 38.79
N TRP A 30 -15.31 -12.07 38.07
CA TRP A 30 -15.70 -10.72 38.45
C TRP A 30 -17.23 -10.59 38.60
N TYR A 31 -17.99 -11.14 37.65
CA TYR A 31 -19.45 -11.14 37.75
C TYR A 31 -19.93 -11.88 39.00
N PHE A 32 -19.46 -13.10 39.25
CA PHE A 32 -19.90 -13.90 40.40
C PHE A 32 -19.55 -13.23 41.73
N ALA A 33 -18.39 -12.59 41.82
CA ALA A 33 -17.98 -11.82 42.99
C ALA A 33 -18.88 -10.60 43.27
N ASN A 34 -19.48 -10.02 42.22
CA ASN A 34 -20.31 -8.81 42.31
C ASN A 34 -21.80 -9.08 42.00
N GLN A 35 -22.21 -10.35 42.04
CA GLN A 35 -23.47 -10.80 41.47
C GLN A 35 -24.69 -10.10 42.08
N ASN A 36 -24.72 -9.90 43.39
CA ASN A 36 -25.85 -9.28 44.08
C ASN A 36 -26.09 -7.83 43.63
N THR A 37 -25.00 -7.08 43.43
CA THR A 37 -25.04 -5.69 42.98
C THR A 37 -25.38 -5.61 41.50
N LEU A 38 -24.73 -6.43 40.67
CA LEU A 38 -24.90 -6.38 39.21
C LEU A 38 -26.26 -6.91 38.73
N LYS A 39 -26.90 -7.82 39.48
CA LYS A 39 -28.26 -8.29 39.15
C LYS A 39 -29.35 -7.24 39.40
N ALA A 40 -29.12 -6.32 40.32
CA ALA A 40 -30.09 -5.28 40.67
C ALA A 40 -30.07 -4.11 39.67
N THR A 41 -29.03 -4.01 38.85
CA THR A 41 -28.86 -2.95 37.86
C THR A 41 -29.50 -3.30 36.52
N THR A 42 -29.81 -2.27 35.73
CA THR A 42 -30.23 -2.45 34.33
C THR A 42 -29.09 -3.04 33.48
N PHE A 43 -29.42 -3.57 32.30
CA PHE A 43 -28.40 -4.06 31.38
C PHE A 43 -27.40 -2.97 30.96
N ASP A 44 -27.86 -1.73 30.78
CA ASP A 44 -26.99 -0.61 30.39
C ASP A 44 -26.01 -0.22 31.50
N GLU A 45 -26.48 -0.15 32.75
CA GLU A 45 -25.63 0.06 33.92
C GLU A 45 -24.61 -1.06 34.11
N PHE A 46 -25.02 -2.31 33.91
CA PHE A 46 -24.11 -3.45 33.90
C PHE A 46 -23.04 -3.30 32.81
N MET A 47 -23.41 -2.91 31.59
CA MET A 47 -22.45 -2.70 30.50
C MET A 47 -21.49 -1.54 30.78
N VAL A 48 -21.94 -0.48 31.48
CA VAL A 48 -21.07 0.60 31.98
C VAL A 48 -20.08 0.07 33.00
N ALA A 49 -20.52 -0.72 33.98
CA ALA A 49 -19.64 -1.32 34.99
C ALA A 49 -18.61 -2.28 34.36
N LEU A 50 -19.04 -3.11 33.40
CA LEU A 50 -18.19 -4.03 32.67
C LEU A 50 -17.10 -3.27 31.90
N ARG A 51 -17.47 -2.23 31.12
CA ARG A 51 -16.51 -1.40 30.40
C ARG A 51 -15.52 -0.72 31.35
N LYS A 52 -16.02 -0.16 32.45
CA LYS A 52 -15.18 0.52 33.46
C LYS A 52 -14.15 -0.40 34.10
N HIS A 53 -14.48 -1.67 34.31
CA HIS A 53 -13.60 -2.63 34.96
C HIS A 53 -12.54 -3.21 34.01
N PHE A 54 -12.89 -3.48 32.75
CA PHE A 54 -12.03 -4.23 31.84
C PHE A 54 -11.35 -3.39 30.75
N LEU A 55 -11.83 -2.18 30.46
CA LEU A 55 -11.20 -1.30 29.49
C LEU A 55 -10.22 -0.35 30.19
N LYS A 56 -9.11 -0.04 29.51
CA LYS A 56 -8.15 0.97 29.97
C LYS A 56 -8.84 2.32 30.08
N SER A 57 -8.40 3.18 31.00
CA SER A 57 -9.00 4.51 31.20
C SER A 57 -9.10 5.36 29.93
N ASN A 58 -8.12 5.24 29.02
CA ASN A 58 -8.05 5.96 27.74
C ASN A 58 -8.57 5.15 26.54
N TRP A 59 -9.43 4.13 26.76
CA TRP A 59 -9.92 3.28 25.67
C TRP A 59 -10.69 4.08 24.61
N VAL A 60 -11.47 5.07 25.04
CA VAL A 60 -12.22 5.97 24.14
C VAL A 60 -11.24 6.71 23.23
N ASP A 61 -10.24 7.37 23.81
CA ASP A 61 -9.21 8.11 23.06
C ASP A 61 -8.45 7.18 22.10
N SER A 62 -8.12 5.97 22.54
CA SER A 62 -7.44 4.97 21.71
C SER A 62 -8.29 4.48 20.54
N ILE A 63 -9.62 4.49 20.65
CA ILE A 63 -10.51 4.15 19.54
C ILE A 63 -10.70 5.37 18.65
N CYS A 64 -10.90 6.57 19.22
CA CYS A 64 -11.07 7.83 18.48
C CYS A 64 -9.84 8.21 17.64
N SER A 65 -8.64 7.90 18.11
CA SER A 65 -7.41 8.18 17.35
C SER A 65 -7.35 7.42 16.03
N LYS A 66 -7.93 6.22 15.96
CA LYS A 66 -7.93 5.39 14.74
C LYS A 66 -8.66 6.05 13.55
N PRO A 67 -9.94 6.46 13.65
CA PRO A 67 -10.59 7.17 12.57
C PRO A 67 -9.95 8.53 12.33
N LEU A 68 -9.56 9.29 13.36
CA LEU A 68 -8.94 10.63 13.17
C LEU A 68 -7.66 10.60 12.34
N LEU A 69 -6.88 9.52 12.43
CA LEU A 69 -5.63 9.34 11.68
C LEU A 69 -5.80 8.50 10.42
N SER A 70 -7.04 8.12 10.09
CA SER A 70 -7.34 7.26 8.94
C SER A 70 -7.36 8.09 7.66
N TYR A 71 -6.69 7.58 6.62
CA TYR A 71 -6.72 8.14 5.28
C TYR A 71 -7.12 7.07 4.28
N GLN A 72 -7.83 7.48 3.22
CA GLN A 72 -8.06 6.60 2.10
C GLN A 72 -6.75 6.36 1.36
N SER A 73 -6.30 5.11 1.34
CA SER A 73 -5.11 4.74 0.59
C SER A 73 -5.46 4.43 -0.87
N ALA A 74 -4.53 4.67 -1.80
CA ALA A 74 -4.78 4.48 -3.23
C ALA A 74 -5.13 3.02 -3.61
N ASP A 75 -4.70 2.06 -2.80
CA ASP A 75 -4.95 0.63 -2.96
C ASP A 75 -6.29 0.16 -2.37
N LYS A 76 -6.88 0.89 -1.42
CA LYS A 76 -8.15 0.51 -0.78
C LYS A 76 -9.34 1.23 -1.41
N SER A 77 -10.44 0.51 -1.63
CA SER A 77 -11.72 1.11 -2.07
C SER A 77 -12.24 2.14 -1.10
N PHE A 78 -12.97 3.13 -1.62
CA PHE A 78 -13.70 4.08 -0.80
C PHE A 78 -14.62 3.35 0.18
N ASP A 79 -15.40 2.38 -0.30
CA ASP A 79 -16.35 1.64 0.53
C ASP A 79 -15.67 0.90 1.68
N ASN A 80 -14.56 0.19 1.42
CA ASN A 80 -13.84 -0.54 2.47
C ASN A 80 -13.25 0.40 3.53
N TRP A 81 -12.78 1.57 3.12
CA TRP A 81 -12.26 2.57 4.04
C TRP A 81 -13.37 3.18 4.90
N VAL A 82 -14.49 3.57 4.28
CA VAL A 82 -15.64 4.14 5.00
C VAL A 82 -16.30 3.11 5.92
N GLU A 83 -16.41 1.84 5.50
CA GLU A 83 -16.88 0.75 6.36
C GLU A 83 -15.99 0.61 7.60
N SER A 84 -14.66 0.72 7.45
CA SER A 84 -13.74 0.71 8.58
C SER A 84 -13.96 1.91 9.53
N LEU A 85 -14.28 3.09 8.99
CA LEU A 85 -14.61 4.27 9.80
C LEU A 85 -15.93 4.05 10.57
N GLU A 86 -16.98 3.60 9.89
CA GLU A 86 -18.30 3.34 10.49
C GLU A 86 -18.21 2.23 11.55
N THR A 87 -17.49 1.15 11.27
CA THR A 87 -17.26 0.06 12.22
C THR A 87 -16.53 0.53 13.45
N THR A 88 -15.52 1.41 13.29
CA THR A 88 -14.79 1.96 14.45
C THR A 88 -15.66 2.95 15.24
N ASN A 89 -16.45 3.79 14.55
CA ASN A 89 -17.38 4.70 15.19
C ASN A 89 -18.49 3.97 15.97
N ALA A 90 -18.92 2.81 15.48
CA ALA A 90 -19.91 1.97 16.17
C ALA A 90 -19.39 1.45 17.53
N LEU A 91 -18.08 1.28 17.70
CA LEU A 91 -17.49 0.91 19.00
C LEU A 91 -17.59 2.03 20.04
N LEU A 92 -17.83 3.27 19.61
CA LEU A 92 -17.99 4.42 20.49
C LEU A 92 -19.44 4.65 20.92
N LEU A 93 -20.40 3.84 20.44
CA LEU A 93 -21.81 3.98 20.81
C LEU A 93 -21.99 3.99 22.33
N ASN A 94 -22.90 4.84 22.81
CA ASN A 94 -23.13 5.14 24.23
C ASN A 94 -21.99 5.90 24.92
N THR A 95 -21.13 6.56 24.13
CA THR A 95 -20.17 7.57 24.63
C THR A 95 -20.48 8.93 24.00
N SER A 96 -19.95 10.00 24.59
CA SER A 96 -20.00 11.35 23.99
C SER A 96 -19.03 11.51 22.80
N ALA A 97 -18.17 10.52 22.54
CA ALA A 97 -17.13 10.58 21.53
C ALA A 97 -17.56 10.02 20.17
N VAL A 98 -18.82 9.60 20.01
CA VAL A 98 -19.37 9.15 18.71
C VAL A 98 -19.30 10.28 17.69
N PHE A 99 -18.82 9.98 16.49
CA PHE A 99 -18.73 10.94 15.41
C PHE A 99 -20.12 11.07 14.78
N SER A 100 -20.60 12.31 14.68
CA SER A 100 -21.83 12.60 13.96
C SER A 100 -21.65 12.38 12.46
N ALA A 101 -22.76 12.20 11.75
CA ALA A 101 -22.75 12.14 10.28
C ALA A 101 -22.00 13.32 9.65
N ALA A 102 -22.23 14.54 10.15
CA ALA A 102 -21.53 15.73 9.68
C ALA A 102 -20.01 15.68 9.96
N HIS A 103 -19.59 15.13 11.09
CA HIS A 103 -18.18 14.95 11.39
C HIS A 103 -17.53 13.92 10.46
N LEU A 104 -18.23 12.81 10.19
CA LEU A 104 -17.78 11.79 9.24
C LEU A 104 -17.69 12.34 7.81
N CYS A 105 -18.65 13.13 7.34
CA CYS A 105 -18.57 13.79 6.02
C CYS A 105 -17.31 14.65 5.92
N LYS A 106 -17.08 15.55 6.90
CA LYS A 106 -15.90 16.41 6.92
C LYS A 106 -14.58 15.62 6.96
N HIS A 107 -14.56 14.52 7.72
CA HIS A 107 -13.39 13.65 7.77
C HIS A 107 -13.15 12.98 6.42
N ILE A 108 -14.20 12.43 5.81
CA ILE A 108 -14.13 11.82 4.47
C ILE A 108 -13.67 12.84 3.42
N GLU A 109 -14.23 14.04 3.41
CA GLU A 109 -13.82 15.12 2.51
C GLU A 109 -12.32 15.39 2.62
N SER A 110 -11.79 15.53 3.84
CA SER A 110 -10.40 15.92 4.07
C SER A 110 -9.37 14.80 3.95
N HIS A 111 -9.79 13.53 4.03
CA HIS A 111 -8.89 12.37 4.11
C HIS A 111 -9.07 11.36 2.97
N ALA A 112 -10.00 11.62 2.04
CA ALA A 112 -10.12 10.87 0.78
C ALA A 112 -8.97 11.19 -0.19
N VAL A 113 -8.78 10.34 -1.20
CA VAL A 113 -7.80 10.61 -2.26
C VAL A 113 -8.16 11.90 -3.03
N GLU A 114 -7.16 12.59 -3.58
CA GLU A 114 -7.29 13.95 -4.15
C GLU A 114 -8.47 14.11 -5.13
N ASP A 115 -8.70 13.12 -6.00
CA ASP A 115 -9.79 13.15 -6.97
C ASP A 115 -11.18 13.11 -6.30
N LEU A 116 -11.33 12.28 -5.26
CA LEU A 116 -12.56 12.19 -4.47
C LEU A 116 -12.76 13.44 -3.60
N HIS A 117 -11.69 13.93 -2.97
CA HIS A 117 -11.70 15.18 -2.21
C HIS A 117 -12.13 16.37 -3.09
N THR A 118 -11.62 16.43 -4.33
CA THR A 118 -12.01 17.45 -5.31
C THR A 118 -13.47 17.32 -5.72
N PHE A 119 -13.95 16.09 -5.95
CA PHE A 119 -15.34 15.82 -6.26
C PHE A 119 -16.29 16.16 -5.10
N ALA A 120 -15.90 15.88 -3.86
CA ALA A 120 -16.69 16.17 -2.67
C ALA A 120 -16.96 17.68 -2.48
N LYS A 121 -16.09 18.55 -3.01
CA LYS A 121 -16.26 20.01 -3.00
C LYS A 121 -17.17 20.55 -4.11
N THR A 122 -17.65 19.69 -5.01
CA THR A 122 -18.60 20.12 -6.05
C THR A 122 -19.98 20.38 -5.44
N SER A 123 -20.74 21.31 -6.00
CA SER A 123 -22.06 21.69 -5.49
C SER A 123 -23.03 20.49 -5.38
N VAL A 124 -22.90 19.51 -6.27
CA VAL A 124 -23.70 18.27 -6.29
C VAL A 124 -23.56 17.49 -4.98
N VAL A 125 -22.36 17.42 -4.41
CA VAL A 125 -22.08 16.66 -3.19
C VAL A 125 -22.22 17.54 -1.95
N PHE A 126 -21.79 18.80 -2.04
CA PHE A 126 -21.84 19.76 -0.92
C PHE A 126 -23.27 20.04 -0.41
N ASP A 127 -24.27 20.06 -1.29
CA ASP A 127 -25.66 20.29 -0.90
C ASP A 127 -26.33 19.05 -0.27
N THR A 128 -25.65 17.89 -0.29
CA THR A 128 -26.19 16.64 0.22
C THR A 128 -26.10 16.60 1.75
N LYS A 129 -27.26 16.74 2.42
CA LYS A 129 -27.37 16.64 3.88
C LYS A 129 -27.47 15.20 4.40
N ASP A 130 -27.79 14.26 3.51
CA ASP A 130 -27.93 12.84 3.86
C ASP A 130 -26.60 12.09 3.71
N PHE A 131 -26.19 11.41 4.77
CA PHE A 131 -24.90 10.72 4.79
C PHE A 131 -24.85 9.53 3.82
N GLN A 132 -25.97 8.82 3.61
CA GLN A 132 -25.98 7.68 2.70
C GLN A 132 -25.90 8.12 1.24
N GLN A 133 -26.61 9.19 0.87
CA GLN A 133 -26.51 9.80 -0.44
C GLN A 133 -25.10 10.32 -0.71
N PHE A 134 -24.49 10.99 0.27
CA PHE A 134 -23.09 11.45 0.18
C PHE A 134 -22.12 10.29 -0.10
N LYS A 135 -22.22 9.19 0.67
CA LYS A 135 -21.40 7.99 0.44
C LYS A 135 -21.63 7.38 -0.93
N SER A 136 -22.88 7.28 -1.38
CA SER A 136 -23.22 6.70 -2.69
C SER A 136 -22.57 7.47 -3.83
N LEU A 137 -22.63 8.80 -3.80
CA LEU A 137 -22.04 9.65 -4.84
C LEU A 137 -20.52 9.46 -4.94
N LEU A 138 -19.83 9.40 -3.79
CA LEU A 138 -18.38 9.18 -3.74
C LEU A 138 -18.00 7.75 -4.15
N SER A 139 -18.78 6.76 -3.74
CA SER A 139 -18.59 5.36 -4.13
C SER A 139 -18.70 5.15 -5.64
N ASP A 140 -19.66 5.81 -6.30
CA ASP A 140 -19.83 5.74 -7.75
C ASP A 140 -18.63 6.31 -8.51
N VAL A 141 -18.11 7.46 -8.05
CA VAL A 141 -16.92 8.09 -8.63
C VAL A 141 -15.68 7.22 -8.42
N ASP A 142 -15.48 6.73 -7.21
CA ASP A 142 -14.38 5.82 -6.87
C ASP A 142 -14.39 4.55 -7.73
N SER A 143 -15.56 3.92 -7.83
CA SER A 143 -15.78 2.72 -8.62
C SER A 143 -15.55 2.96 -10.11
N LYS A 144 -15.96 4.11 -10.64
CA LYS A 144 -15.69 4.51 -12.03
C LYS A 144 -14.18 4.72 -12.25
N GLN A 145 -13.52 5.42 -11.34
CA GLN A 145 -12.09 5.69 -11.44
C GLN A 145 -11.24 4.41 -11.37
N ARG A 146 -11.56 3.49 -10.45
CA ARG A 146 -10.85 2.22 -10.33
C ARG A 146 -11.01 1.34 -11.56
N ARG A 147 -12.20 1.32 -12.17
CA ARG A 147 -12.45 0.66 -13.46
C ARG A 147 -11.59 1.29 -14.57
N ASN A 148 -11.57 2.61 -14.65
CA ASN A 148 -10.76 3.32 -15.64
C ASN A 148 -9.24 3.15 -15.43
N CYS A 149 -8.76 2.94 -14.21
CA CYS A 149 -7.33 2.70 -13.93
C CYS A 149 -6.93 1.23 -14.14
N SER A 150 -7.87 0.28 -13.94
CA SER A 150 -7.61 -1.14 -14.17
C SER A 150 -7.65 -1.52 -15.65
N GLN A 151 -8.46 -0.83 -16.47
CA GLN A 151 -8.60 -1.11 -17.90
C GLN A 151 -7.27 -0.96 -18.68
N PRO A 152 -6.55 0.17 -18.63
CA PRO A 152 -5.30 0.35 -19.37
C PRO A 152 -4.22 -0.64 -18.93
N LYS A 153 -4.17 -0.99 -17.63
CA LYS A 153 -3.24 -1.99 -17.11
C LYS A 153 -3.56 -3.38 -17.67
N TYR A 154 -4.84 -3.74 -17.77
CA TYR A 154 -5.28 -4.99 -18.36
C TYR A 154 -5.05 -5.04 -19.88
N GLU A 155 -5.41 -3.98 -20.60
CA GLU A 155 -5.23 -3.84 -22.05
C GLU A 155 -3.74 -3.91 -22.42
N PHE A 156 -2.87 -3.20 -21.68
CA PHE A 156 -1.42 -3.26 -21.85
C PHE A 156 -0.87 -4.66 -21.58
N LYS A 157 -1.27 -5.31 -20.47
CA LYS A 157 -0.85 -6.67 -20.13
C LYS A 157 -1.31 -7.69 -21.20
N THR A 158 -2.51 -7.51 -21.73
CA THR A 158 -3.08 -8.36 -22.79
C THR A 158 -2.33 -8.16 -24.11
N CYS A 159 -2.08 -6.92 -24.52
CA CYS A 159 -1.28 -6.59 -25.70
C CYS A 159 0.14 -7.17 -25.60
N LEU A 160 0.81 -6.99 -24.47
CA LEU A 160 2.14 -7.56 -24.21
C LEU A 160 2.14 -9.09 -24.29
N SER A 161 1.10 -9.74 -23.76
CA SER A 161 0.93 -11.20 -23.80
C SER A 161 0.58 -11.74 -25.19
N SER A 162 0.07 -10.89 -26.09
CA SER A 162 -0.22 -11.24 -27.48
C SER A 162 1.01 -11.05 -28.37
N CYS A 163 1.80 -9.99 -28.15
CA CYS A 163 3.06 -9.75 -28.88
C CYS A 163 4.15 -10.79 -28.57
N THR A 164 4.20 -11.33 -27.35
CA THR A 164 5.11 -12.42 -27.00
C THR A 164 4.75 -13.73 -27.67
N ARG A 165 3.47 -13.98 -27.98
CA ARG A 165 3.01 -15.18 -28.68
C ARG A 165 3.24 -15.16 -30.20
N LEU A 166 3.34 -13.97 -30.80
CA LEU A 166 3.57 -13.81 -32.25
C LEU A 166 5.05 -13.76 -32.65
N SER A 167 5.98 -13.89 -31.69
CA SER A 167 7.43 -13.81 -31.96
C SER A 167 8.07 -15.16 -32.34
N VAL A 168 7.29 -16.20 -32.64
CA VAL A 168 7.80 -17.53 -33.05
C VAL A 168 7.20 -17.93 -34.40
N THR A 169 7.64 -17.26 -35.47
CA THR A 169 7.84 -17.82 -36.84
C THR A 169 8.12 -16.67 -37.80
N SER A 170 9.39 -16.26 -37.91
CA SER A 170 9.84 -15.51 -39.08
C SER A 170 10.16 -16.52 -40.20
N HIS A 171 9.14 -16.89 -40.98
CA HIS A 171 9.36 -17.49 -42.29
C HIS A 171 9.67 -16.37 -43.28
N VAL A 172 10.91 -16.34 -43.76
CA VAL A 172 11.37 -15.44 -44.83
C VAL A 172 10.74 -15.88 -46.16
N PRO A 173 9.96 -15.04 -46.88
CA PRO A 173 9.54 -15.38 -48.23
C PRO A 173 10.70 -15.10 -49.20
N ARG A 174 11.11 -16.13 -49.94
CA ARG A 174 12.08 -16.04 -51.03
C ARG A 174 11.32 -15.78 -52.33
N ILE A 175 11.42 -14.57 -52.88
CA ILE A 175 10.95 -14.28 -54.24
C ILE A 175 12.16 -14.12 -55.15
N ALA A 176 12.23 -14.98 -56.17
CA ALA A 176 13.17 -14.95 -57.27
C ALA A 176 12.77 -13.87 -58.29
N GLY A 177 13.77 -13.17 -58.86
CA GLY A 177 13.58 -11.93 -59.61
C GLY A 177 13.42 -12.05 -61.13
N THR A 178 13.35 -10.89 -61.77
CA THR A 178 13.83 -10.64 -63.14
C THR A 178 14.12 -9.13 -63.33
N PRO A 179 15.11 -8.73 -64.16
CA PRO A 179 15.69 -7.39 -64.16
C PRO A 179 15.40 -6.58 -65.44
N LEU A 180 15.40 -5.25 -65.35
CA LEU A 180 15.59 -4.29 -66.47
C LEU A 180 16.40 -3.10 -65.95
N VAL A 181 17.72 -3.09 -66.18
CA VAL A 181 18.45 -2.34 -67.22
C VAL A 181 18.33 -0.82 -67.12
N SER A 182 19.42 -0.20 -66.67
CA SER A 182 20.03 1.03 -67.24
C SER A 182 21.41 1.22 -66.62
N GLY A 183 22.46 1.33 -67.44
CA GLY A 183 23.80 1.80 -67.05
C GLY A 183 24.27 2.87 -68.04
N PRO A 184 25.55 3.27 -68.04
CA PRO A 184 26.50 3.37 -66.94
C PRO A 184 27.06 4.80 -66.81
N SER A 185 27.62 5.17 -65.67
CA SER A 185 28.68 6.18 -65.63
C SER A 185 29.65 5.87 -64.50
N ALA A 186 30.90 5.68 -64.92
CA ALA A 186 32.03 5.24 -64.13
C ALA A 186 32.48 6.34 -63.17
N GLY A 187 32.74 5.94 -61.93
CA GLY A 187 33.23 6.80 -60.87
C GLY A 187 33.43 6.00 -59.59
N THR A 188 34.29 4.97 -59.68
CA THR A 188 34.72 4.16 -58.54
C THR A 188 35.43 5.03 -57.51
N ILE A 189 34.77 5.34 -56.39
CA ILE A 189 35.43 5.49 -55.09
C ILE A 189 34.57 4.77 -54.05
N THR A 190 35.05 3.59 -53.66
CA THR A 190 34.52 2.76 -52.59
C THR A 190 34.61 3.48 -51.24
N ASN A 191 33.57 4.19 -50.83
CA ASN A 191 33.40 4.59 -49.44
C ASN A 191 32.52 3.58 -48.72
N SER A 192 33.14 2.47 -48.31
CA SER A 192 32.61 1.58 -47.28
C SER A 192 32.50 2.38 -45.97
N ARG A 193 31.40 3.10 -45.79
CA ARG A 193 31.03 3.70 -44.50
C ARG A 193 30.78 2.55 -43.53
N ARG A 194 31.75 2.28 -42.66
CA ARG A 194 31.61 1.37 -41.52
C ARG A 194 30.59 2.00 -40.56
N VAL A 195 29.33 1.61 -40.67
CA VAL A 195 28.25 2.12 -39.82
C VAL A 195 28.35 1.43 -38.46
N LEU A 196 28.50 2.23 -37.41
CA LEU A 196 28.47 1.75 -36.03
C LEU A 196 27.04 1.23 -35.73
N PRO A 197 26.87 0.04 -35.12
CA PRO A 197 25.56 -0.45 -34.72
C PRO A 197 24.81 0.57 -33.86
N LYS A 198 23.51 0.76 -34.14
CA LYS A 198 22.65 1.65 -33.35
C LYS A 198 22.48 1.05 -31.95
N LEU A 199 22.61 1.88 -30.91
CA LEU A 199 22.36 1.43 -29.54
C LEU A 199 20.92 0.89 -29.43
N THR A 200 20.80 -0.27 -28.83
CA THR A 200 19.53 -0.84 -28.38
C THR A 200 19.00 -0.09 -27.17
N ASN A 201 17.69 -0.21 -26.91
CA ASN A 201 17.06 0.41 -25.73
C ASN A 201 17.70 -0.06 -24.41
N ALA A 202 18.18 -1.31 -24.36
CA ALA A 202 18.87 -1.86 -23.19
C ALA A 202 20.23 -1.20 -22.96
N GLU A 203 21.01 -0.96 -24.02
CA GLU A 203 22.31 -0.28 -23.93
C GLU A 203 22.15 1.20 -23.58
N GLN A 204 21.12 1.85 -24.12
CA GLN A 204 20.81 3.23 -23.77
C GLN A 204 20.46 3.36 -22.28
N LYS A 205 19.65 2.43 -21.76
CA LYS A 205 19.35 2.38 -20.33
C LYS A 205 20.59 2.12 -19.47
N LEU A 206 21.43 1.16 -19.85
CA LEU A 206 22.68 0.86 -19.14
C LEU A 206 23.61 2.08 -19.04
N LEU A 207 23.75 2.85 -20.13
CA LEU A 207 24.54 4.07 -20.14
C LEU A 207 23.89 5.18 -19.30
N SER A 208 22.57 5.34 -19.35
CA SER A 208 21.85 6.29 -18.49
C SER A 208 22.02 5.98 -17.00
N ASP A 209 21.89 4.71 -16.62
CA ASP A 209 21.94 4.28 -15.21
C ASP A 209 23.37 4.35 -14.63
N ASN A 210 24.41 4.21 -15.46
CA ASN A 210 25.82 4.17 -15.03
C ASN A 210 26.62 5.42 -15.44
N LYS A 211 25.97 6.60 -15.47
CA LYS A 211 26.61 7.90 -15.81
C LYS A 211 27.48 7.82 -17.08
N GLY A 212 27.00 7.08 -18.06
CA GLY A 212 27.68 6.80 -19.32
C GLY A 212 27.31 7.77 -20.43
N CYS A 213 28.19 7.88 -21.42
CA CYS A 213 28.01 8.77 -22.55
C CYS A 213 27.49 8.02 -23.78
N LEU A 214 26.35 8.46 -24.32
CA LEU A 214 25.72 7.86 -25.51
C LEU A 214 26.51 8.08 -26.81
N LYS A 215 27.42 9.06 -26.84
CA LYS A 215 28.22 9.39 -28.04
C LYS A 215 29.45 8.50 -28.15
N CYS A 216 30.23 8.37 -27.07
CA CYS A 216 31.41 7.49 -27.03
C CYS A 216 31.10 6.06 -26.57
N GLN A 217 29.87 5.79 -26.14
CA GLN A 217 29.34 4.49 -25.72
C GLN A 217 30.20 3.85 -24.60
N LYS A 218 30.53 4.64 -23.58
CA LYS A 218 31.31 4.23 -22.40
C LYS A 218 30.56 4.58 -21.11
N VAL A 219 30.63 3.70 -20.10
CA VAL A 219 30.08 3.90 -18.75
C VAL A 219 31.06 4.68 -17.86
N ASN A 220 30.55 5.35 -16.81
CA ASN A 220 31.33 6.05 -15.79
C ASN A 220 32.31 7.13 -16.31
N THR A 221 31.97 7.80 -17.42
CA THR A 221 32.87 8.78 -18.05
C THR A 221 32.71 10.22 -17.55
N GLY A 222 31.75 10.46 -16.64
CA GLY A 222 31.54 11.76 -16.01
C GLY A 222 31.08 12.88 -16.95
N HIS A 223 30.73 12.56 -18.20
CA HIS A 223 30.28 13.50 -19.21
C HIS A 223 29.12 12.92 -20.02
N PHE A 224 28.28 13.80 -20.58
CA PHE A 224 27.16 13.43 -21.45
C PHE A 224 27.48 13.67 -22.93
N ALA A 225 26.60 13.21 -23.83
CA ALA A 225 26.81 13.28 -25.27
C ALA A 225 27.09 14.70 -25.80
N LYS A 226 26.54 15.73 -25.14
CA LYS A 226 26.72 17.14 -25.50
C LYS A 226 28.17 17.61 -25.30
N ASP A 227 28.81 17.16 -24.22
CA ASP A 227 30.16 17.61 -23.81
C ASP A 227 31.22 16.52 -24.00
N CYS A 228 31.00 15.63 -24.97
CA CYS A 228 31.87 14.47 -25.16
C CYS A 228 33.13 14.82 -25.96
N PRO A 229 34.33 14.72 -25.35
CA PRO A 229 35.59 15.06 -26.02
C PRO A 229 36.08 13.96 -26.98
N ALA A 230 35.59 12.73 -26.81
CA ALA A 230 36.11 11.55 -27.52
C ALA A 230 35.37 11.21 -28.82
N GLY A 231 34.19 11.81 -29.07
CA GLY A 231 33.39 11.51 -30.26
C GLY A 231 32.85 10.07 -30.32
N PHE A 232 32.49 9.61 -31.51
CA PHE A 232 32.01 8.23 -31.73
C PHE A 232 33.19 7.25 -31.78
N PRO A 233 33.06 6.05 -31.19
CA PRO A 233 34.12 5.05 -31.20
C PRO A 233 34.37 4.52 -32.61
N ASN A 234 35.62 4.07 -32.87
CA ASN A 234 35.99 3.53 -34.17
C ASN A 234 35.25 2.21 -34.42
N PRO A 235 34.46 2.09 -35.51
CA PRO A 235 33.66 0.90 -35.80
C PRO A 235 34.48 -0.37 -36.04
N SER A 236 35.78 -0.25 -36.33
CA SER A 236 36.69 -1.38 -36.57
C SER A 236 37.21 -2.01 -35.28
N THR A 237 37.20 -1.26 -34.17
CA THR A 237 37.72 -1.67 -32.87
C THR A 237 36.67 -1.64 -31.76
N TYR A 238 35.45 -1.18 -32.08
CA TYR A 238 34.36 -1.10 -31.13
C TYR A 238 33.83 -2.50 -30.77
N ARG A 239 33.90 -2.84 -29.48
CA ARG A 239 33.22 -4.01 -28.92
C ARG A 239 31.95 -3.54 -28.23
N ASN A 240 30.82 -4.13 -28.61
CA ASN A 240 29.51 -3.87 -28.03
C ASN A 240 29.56 -4.00 -26.49
N LEU A 241 28.90 -3.10 -25.76
CA LEU A 241 28.87 -3.04 -24.30
C LEU A 241 28.37 -4.34 -23.65
N VAL A 242 27.64 -5.18 -24.38
CA VAL A 242 27.11 -6.48 -23.93
C VAL A 242 28.11 -7.64 -24.17
N THR A 243 29.01 -7.52 -25.15
CA THR A 243 29.96 -8.60 -25.52
C THR A 243 31.41 -8.30 -25.10
N GLY A 244 31.73 -7.04 -24.79
CA GLY A 244 33.02 -6.63 -24.25
C GLY A 244 33.06 -6.78 -22.74
N ARG A 245 33.61 -7.90 -22.25
CA ARG A 245 33.92 -8.19 -20.84
C ARG A 245 34.81 -7.09 -20.23
N ASN A 246 34.24 -5.97 -19.80
CA ASN A 246 34.87 -4.91 -18.98
C ASN A 246 33.76 -4.02 -18.39
N ALA A 247 33.21 -4.37 -17.21
CA ALA A 247 32.66 -3.44 -16.19
C ALA A 247 31.73 -4.12 -15.14
N VAL A 248 32.20 -5.16 -14.45
CA VAL A 248 31.56 -5.58 -13.16
C VAL A 248 32.57 -5.74 -12.02
N ALA A 249 33.89 -5.66 -12.27
CA ALA A 249 34.90 -6.01 -11.27
C ALA A 249 35.50 -4.84 -10.46
N ALA A 250 34.82 -3.70 -10.33
CA ALA A 250 35.35 -2.54 -9.57
C ALA A 250 34.33 -1.90 -8.60
N ILE A 251 33.47 -2.72 -7.97
CA ILE A 251 32.61 -2.28 -6.86
C ILE A 251 32.97 -3.01 -5.54
N ILE A 252 33.88 -3.98 -5.57
CA ILE A 252 34.35 -4.65 -4.35
C ILE A 252 35.81 -4.26 -4.13
N GLU A 253 36.05 -3.10 -3.53
CA GLU A 253 37.19 -2.73 -2.66
C GLU A 253 37.34 -1.21 -2.58
N ALA A 254 36.76 -0.60 -1.54
CA ALA A 254 37.50 0.23 -0.59
C ALA A 254 36.57 0.66 0.57
N PRO A 255 37.06 0.62 1.83
CA PRO A 255 36.26 0.83 3.03
C PRO A 255 36.15 2.31 3.40
N SER A 256 34.96 2.76 3.78
CA SER A 256 34.78 4.04 4.47
C SER A 256 34.77 3.82 5.98
N SER A 257 35.90 4.10 6.63
CA SER A 257 35.98 4.67 7.99
C SER A 257 35.06 5.90 8.10
N SER A 258 34.38 6.26 9.18
CA SER A 258 34.64 6.15 10.62
C SER A 258 33.31 6.35 11.40
N PRO A 259 33.32 6.36 12.75
CA PRO A 259 32.22 5.93 13.61
C PRO A 259 31.29 7.07 14.05
N ASP A 260 30.08 6.71 14.48
CA ASP A 260 29.48 7.26 15.71
C ASP A 260 28.42 6.26 16.21
N ASP A 261 28.86 5.42 17.15
CA ASP A 261 28.05 4.56 17.99
C ASP A 261 27.34 5.42 19.06
N ASN A 262 26.02 5.34 19.08
CA ASN A 262 25.23 5.54 20.30
C ASN A 262 23.92 4.75 20.16
N PHE A 263 24.04 3.43 20.22
CA PHE A 263 22.92 2.54 20.49
C PHE A 263 23.04 2.11 21.94
N VAL A 264 22.14 2.62 22.80
CA VAL A 264 22.02 2.14 24.17
C VAL A 264 21.42 0.73 24.13
N GLU A 265 22.26 -0.20 24.53
CA GLU A 265 21.98 -1.60 24.82
C GLU A 265 20.91 -1.70 25.92
N VAL A 266 19.78 -2.34 25.62
CA VAL A 266 18.78 -2.70 26.62
C VAL A 266 19.00 -4.17 26.95
N ASP A 267 19.55 -4.40 28.14
CA ASP A 267 19.80 -5.72 28.72
C ASP A 267 18.52 -6.56 28.78
N ASN A 268 18.64 -7.79 28.29
CA ASN A 268 17.74 -8.89 28.61
C ASN A 268 18.11 -9.42 30.01
N VAL A 269 17.19 -9.36 30.97
CA VAL A 269 17.27 -10.17 32.20
C VAL A 269 16.05 -11.07 32.34
N ALA A 270 16.36 -12.30 32.72
CA ALA A 270 15.61 -13.52 32.59
C ALA A 270 14.54 -13.76 33.67
N ALA A 271 13.63 -14.66 33.29
CA ALA A 271 13.12 -15.82 34.03
C ALA A 271 12.47 -15.66 35.42
N VAL A 272 11.24 -16.14 35.42
CA VAL A 272 10.44 -16.73 36.49
C VAL A 272 11.24 -17.61 37.46
N HIS A 273 11.04 -17.40 38.77
CA HIS A 273 10.94 -18.50 39.72
C HIS A 273 9.82 -18.27 40.74
N SER A 274 8.88 -19.21 40.74
CA SER A 274 7.81 -19.39 41.71
C SER A 274 8.37 -19.95 43.03
N ILE A 275 7.90 -19.45 44.19
CA ILE A 275 7.80 -20.26 45.42
C ILE A 275 6.54 -19.86 46.18
N ASN A 276 5.67 -20.85 46.37
CA ASN A 276 4.54 -20.89 47.31
C ASN A 276 5.01 -20.80 48.77
N ALA A 277 4.32 -20.00 49.60
CA ALA A 277 3.95 -20.38 50.98
C ALA A 277 2.97 -19.35 51.59
N LEU A 278 1.70 -19.77 51.74
CA LEU A 278 0.80 -19.34 52.82
C LEU A 278 1.18 -20.09 54.12
N PRO A 279 0.55 -19.86 55.29
CA PRO A 279 -0.15 -18.66 55.81
C PRO A 279 0.34 -18.28 57.23
N PHE A 280 -0.06 -17.13 57.77
CA PHE A 280 -0.17 -16.96 59.23
C PHE A 280 -1.43 -16.18 59.61
N CYS A 281 -2.25 -16.83 60.43
CA CYS A 281 -3.36 -16.26 61.19
C CYS A 281 -2.89 -15.89 62.61
N LEU A 282 -3.78 -15.21 63.35
CA LEU A 282 -3.78 -14.81 64.76
C LEU A 282 -3.16 -13.41 64.98
N GLU A 283 -3.81 -12.42 65.60
CA GLU A 283 -4.91 -12.40 66.60
C GLU A 283 -5.79 -11.16 66.38
#